data_AF-A0A5M9EH37-F1
#
_entry.id   AF-A0A5M9EH37-F1
#
_cell.length_a   1.000
_cell.length_b   1.000
_cell.length_c   1.000
_cell.angle_alpha   90.00
_cell.angle_beta   90.00
_cell.angle_gamma   90.00
#
_symmetry.space_group_name_H-M   'P 1'
#
loop_
_entity.id
_entity.type
_entity.pdbx_description
1 polymer ?
#
loop_
_entity_poly.entity_id
_entity_poly.type
_entity_poly.pdbx_seq_one_letter_code
_entity_poly.pdbx_strand_id
1 'polypeptide(L)'
;MIMNPETNDNVSRLNRHKENQTTDQPISRQSRLNQKLKQTDIQWLALIIGAIAQNIIWWVYPLIYSKNLAGGQWQHNPLLISYSIIIAIAIFLTFNRGFSRWINYVVILFPLLFLYFLYKQFTGQQVMLLALLPIALLLINIPWLNLQNVLGLILYSGIATIVMPVVIFYQQNTYLTQPFIISLLPLFFSYLYFMSSVFVTEGRNKRLTSLVFGVILLLNVLTLPWNFWTILTMIIIIFTWMVLINFNLKQRYRMVFFTVLQAMTIMVIFLQQH
;
A
#
# COMPACT_ATOMS: atom_id res chain seq x y z
N MET A 1 59.64 42.64 -24.55
CA MET A 1 58.70 41.68 -25.15
C MET A 1 57.30 42.12 -24.74
N ILE A 2 56.66 42.94 -25.55
CA ILE A 2 55.41 43.64 -25.21
C ILE A 2 54.26 42.68 -25.52
N MET A 3 53.55 42.27 -24.47
CA MET A 3 52.45 41.31 -24.54
C MET A 3 51.17 42.06 -24.95
N ASN A 4 50.62 41.67 -26.10
CA ASN A 4 49.49 42.33 -26.74
C ASN A 4 48.20 42.20 -25.88
N PRO A 5 47.52 43.31 -25.51
CA PRO A 5 46.34 43.27 -24.63
C PRO A 5 45.07 42.70 -25.28
N GLU A 6 45.04 42.51 -26.60
CA GLU A 6 43.87 42.00 -27.33
C GLU A 6 43.59 40.51 -27.10
N THR A 7 44.57 39.74 -26.62
CA THR A 7 44.42 38.28 -26.46
C THR A 7 43.59 37.92 -25.23
N ASN A 8 43.64 38.72 -24.16
CA ASN A 8 42.88 38.45 -22.92
C ASN A 8 41.40 38.84 -23.01
N ASP A 9 41.06 39.84 -23.84
CA ASP A 9 39.68 40.29 -24.02
C ASP A 9 38.86 39.32 -24.87
N ASN A 10 39.52 38.63 -25.81
CA ASN A 10 38.87 37.60 -26.64
C ASN A 10 38.62 36.29 -25.87
N VAL A 11 39.50 35.90 -24.95
CA VAL A 11 39.32 34.69 -24.12
C VAL A 11 38.19 34.89 -23.09
N SER A 12 38.07 36.09 -22.53
CA SER A 12 36.98 36.42 -21.59
C SER A 12 35.63 36.56 -22.29
N ARG A 13 35.58 37.05 -23.53
CA ARG A 13 34.36 37.04 -24.38
C ARG A 13 33.98 35.63 -24.83
N LEU A 14 34.93 34.77 -25.19
CA LEU A 14 34.66 33.36 -25.51
C LEU A 14 34.10 32.61 -24.30
N ASN A 15 34.65 32.86 -23.10
CA ASN A 15 34.16 32.24 -21.87
C ASN A 15 32.77 32.75 -21.46
N ARG A 16 32.45 34.05 -21.65
CA ARG A 16 31.08 34.55 -21.46
C ARG A 16 30.08 33.95 -22.45
N HIS A 17 30.48 33.72 -23.70
CA HIS A 17 29.61 33.05 -24.67
C HIS A 17 29.42 31.55 -24.37
N LYS A 18 30.43 30.88 -23.79
CA LYS A 18 30.31 29.49 -23.33
C LYS A 18 29.46 29.35 -22.07
N GLU A 19 29.55 30.30 -21.14
CA GLU A 19 28.80 30.31 -19.89
C GLU A 19 27.32 30.69 -20.09
N ASN A 20 27.03 31.54 -21.09
CA ASN A 20 25.66 31.83 -21.54
C ASN A 20 25.04 30.73 -22.43
N GLN A 21 25.79 29.72 -22.86
CA GLN A 21 25.27 28.57 -23.63
C GLN A 21 24.87 27.37 -22.76
N THR A 22 25.19 27.38 -21.46
CA THR A 22 24.83 26.30 -20.53
C THR A 22 23.55 26.54 -19.75
N THR A 23 22.78 27.59 -20.07
CA THR A 23 21.54 27.91 -19.37
C THR A 23 20.37 27.93 -20.34
N ASP A 24 19.42 27.03 -20.09
CA ASP A 24 18.08 26.96 -20.67
C ASP A 24 17.95 26.58 -22.16
N GLN A 25 18.26 25.33 -22.49
CA GLN A 25 17.51 24.68 -23.56
C GLN A 25 16.02 24.61 -23.14
N PRO A 26 15.07 25.17 -23.90
CA PRO A 26 13.66 25.03 -23.58
C PRO A 26 13.31 23.56 -23.75
N ILE A 27 13.18 22.84 -22.64
CA ILE A 27 12.62 21.48 -22.60
C ILE A 27 11.37 21.51 -23.48
N SER A 28 11.46 20.93 -24.67
CA SER A 28 10.43 21.03 -25.70
C SER A 28 9.08 20.63 -25.10
N ARG A 29 7.99 21.30 -25.46
CA ARG A 29 6.64 20.93 -24.96
C ARG A 29 6.38 19.43 -25.12
N GLN A 30 6.90 18.82 -26.19
CA GLN A 30 6.89 17.37 -26.43
C GLN A 30 7.67 16.55 -25.41
N SER A 31 8.86 16.96 -24.98
CA SER A 31 9.59 16.23 -23.93
C SER A 31 8.89 16.36 -22.56
N ARG A 32 8.27 17.51 -22.25
CA ARG A 32 7.42 17.66 -21.04
C ARG A 32 6.15 16.80 -21.11
N LEU A 33 5.51 16.73 -22.28
CA LEU A 33 4.35 15.88 -22.53
C LEU A 33 4.70 14.40 -22.45
N ASN A 34 5.78 13.96 -23.11
CA ASN A 34 6.25 12.58 -23.08
C ASN A 34 6.70 12.17 -21.66
N GLN A 35 7.32 13.09 -20.91
CA GLN A 35 7.66 12.86 -19.51
C GLN A 35 6.42 12.77 -18.62
N LYS A 36 5.38 13.58 -18.85
CA LYS A 36 4.09 13.48 -18.15
C LYS A 36 3.33 12.20 -18.51
N LEU A 37 3.33 11.78 -19.78
CA LEU A 37 2.70 10.53 -20.24
C LEU A 37 3.41 9.33 -19.62
N LYS A 38 4.74 9.24 -19.76
CA LYS A 38 5.55 8.19 -19.12
C LYS A 38 5.40 8.18 -17.59
N GLN A 39 5.22 9.35 -16.97
CA GLN A 39 4.95 9.46 -15.53
C GLN A 39 3.55 8.96 -15.16
N THR A 40 2.55 9.18 -16.01
CA THR A 40 1.16 8.70 -15.83
C THR A 40 1.10 7.19 -15.99
N ASP A 41 1.76 6.62 -17.01
CA ASP A 41 1.80 5.18 -17.26
C ASP A 41 2.41 4.40 -16.08
N ILE A 42 3.48 4.94 -15.49
CA ILE A 42 4.12 4.35 -14.30
C ILE A 42 3.17 4.35 -13.09
N GLN A 43 2.32 5.37 -12.94
CA GLN A 43 1.35 5.47 -11.85
C GLN A 43 0.19 4.49 -12.03
N TRP A 44 -0.27 4.27 -13.27
CA TRP A 44 -1.30 3.26 -13.56
C TRP A 44 -0.78 1.84 -13.35
N LEU A 45 0.45 1.55 -13.78
CA LEU A 45 1.08 0.25 -13.53
C LEU A 45 1.26 0.00 -12.02
N ALA A 46 1.71 1.03 -11.29
CA ALA A 46 1.79 1.01 -9.83
C ALA A 46 0.42 0.71 -9.17
N LEU A 47 -0.65 1.33 -9.66
CA LEU A 47 -2.01 1.09 -9.20
C LEU A 47 -2.45 -0.35 -9.41
N ILE A 48 -2.24 -0.90 -10.61
CA ILE A 48 -2.62 -2.27 -10.94
C ILE A 48 -1.87 -3.26 -10.04
N ILE A 49 -0.55 -3.11 -9.89
CA ILE A 49 0.26 -3.99 -9.04
C ILE A 49 -0.17 -3.87 -7.57
N GLY A 50 -0.37 -2.64 -7.08
CA GLY A 50 -0.81 -2.40 -5.70
C GLY A 50 -2.18 -3.00 -5.42
N ALA A 51 -3.13 -2.87 -6.36
CA ALA A 51 -4.46 -3.44 -6.23
C ALA A 51 -4.43 -4.98 -6.24
N ILE A 52 -3.62 -5.58 -7.12
CA ILE A 52 -3.42 -7.04 -7.15
C ILE A 52 -2.82 -7.52 -5.82
N ALA A 53 -1.75 -6.87 -5.34
CA ALA A 53 -1.11 -7.22 -4.08
C ALA A 53 -2.08 -7.12 -2.89
N GLN A 54 -2.88 -6.05 -2.82
CA GLN A 54 -3.90 -5.88 -1.78
C GLN A 54 -4.97 -6.98 -1.84
N ASN A 55 -5.39 -7.38 -3.05
CA ASN A 55 -6.33 -8.49 -3.22
C ASN A 55 -5.73 -9.83 -2.79
N ILE A 56 -4.47 -10.10 -3.14
CA ILE A 56 -3.75 -11.30 -2.69
C ILE A 56 -3.76 -11.37 -1.15
N ILE A 57 -3.46 -10.26 -0.48
CA ILE A 57 -3.48 -10.18 0.99
C ILE A 57 -4.84 -10.61 1.57
N TRP A 58 -5.94 -10.10 1.02
CA TRP A 58 -7.28 -10.38 1.53
C TRP A 58 -7.80 -11.77 1.20
N TRP A 59 -7.48 -12.30 0.02
CA TRP A 59 -8.06 -13.55 -0.47
C TRP A 59 -7.25 -14.78 -0.07
N VAL A 60 -5.91 -14.68 -0.02
CA VAL A 60 -5.04 -15.83 0.31
C VAL A 60 -5.40 -16.40 1.69
N TYR A 61 -5.62 -15.54 2.66
CA TYR A 61 -5.78 -15.95 4.05
C TYR A 61 -7.05 -16.78 4.33
N PRO A 62 -8.28 -16.29 4.01
CA PRO A 62 -9.50 -17.08 4.15
C PRO A 62 -9.48 -18.38 3.35
N LEU A 63 -8.93 -18.35 2.14
CA LEU A 63 -8.90 -19.52 1.25
C LEU A 63 -8.05 -20.65 1.80
N ILE A 64 -6.88 -20.33 2.36
CA ILE A 64 -5.99 -21.33 2.98
C ILE A 64 -6.66 -21.93 4.22
N TYR A 65 -7.20 -21.08 5.11
CA TYR A 65 -7.84 -21.57 6.32
C TYR A 65 -9.11 -22.39 6.02
N SER A 66 -9.89 -21.99 5.02
CA SER A 66 -11.10 -22.71 4.60
C SER A 66 -10.81 -24.08 3.99
N LYS A 67 -9.65 -24.30 3.32
CA LYS A 67 -9.28 -25.63 2.82
C LYS A 67 -9.08 -26.65 3.93
N ASN A 68 -8.66 -26.20 5.11
CA ASN A 68 -8.47 -27.06 6.29
C ASN A 68 -9.81 -27.40 6.97
N LEU A 69 -10.90 -26.72 6.60
CA LEU A 69 -12.25 -27.00 7.05
C LEU A 69 -12.97 -27.76 5.94
N ALA A 70 -13.38 -28.99 6.20
CA ALA A 70 -13.88 -29.97 5.21
C ALA A 70 -15.23 -29.62 4.50
N GLY A 71 -15.57 -28.34 4.35
CA GLY A 71 -16.85 -27.88 3.77
C GLY A 71 -16.77 -26.63 2.89
N GLY A 72 -15.58 -26.09 2.58
CA GLY A 72 -15.44 -24.88 1.77
C GLY A 72 -15.81 -25.10 0.31
N GLN A 73 -17.09 -24.90 -0.05
CA GLN A 73 -17.47 -24.80 -1.45
C GLN A 73 -16.93 -23.48 -2.02
N TRP A 74 -16.26 -23.56 -3.18
CA TRP A 74 -15.86 -22.38 -3.95
C TRP A 74 -17.13 -21.68 -4.46
N GLN A 75 -17.73 -20.81 -3.64
CA GLN A 75 -18.78 -19.94 -4.12
C GLN A 75 -18.17 -18.88 -5.03
N HIS A 76 -18.49 -19.01 -6.32
CA HIS A 76 -18.21 -18.00 -7.33
C HIS A 76 -19.01 -16.73 -6.98
N ASN A 77 -18.43 -15.83 -6.19
CA ASN A 77 -19.02 -14.56 -5.80
C ASN A 77 -18.38 -13.41 -6.60
N PRO A 78 -18.74 -13.23 -7.89
CA PRO A 78 -18.14 -12.22 -8.76
C PRO A 78 -18.33 -10.79 -8.23
N LEU A 79 -19.41 -10.55 -7.49
CA LEU A 79 -19.68 -9.26 -6.84
C LEU A 79 -18.69 -8.96 -5.72
N LEU A 80 -18.31 -9.95 -4.91
CA LEU A 80 -17.33 -9.75 -3.84
C LEU A 80 -15.94 -9.49 -4.41
N ILE A 81 -15.58 -10.20 -5.49
CA ILE A 81 -14.32 -9.97 -6.23
C ILE A 81 -14.31 -8.58 -6.86
N SER A 82 -15.42 -8.17 -7.49
CA SER A 82 -15.54 -6.83 -8.07
C SER A 82 -15.41 -5.75 -6.99
N TYR A 83 -16.07 -5.93 -5.84
CA TYR A 83 -15.95 -5.03 -4.70
C TYR A 83 -14.51 -4.97 -4.18
N SER A 84 -13.83 -6.10 -4.02
CA SER A 84 -12.45 -6.16 -3.53
C SER A 84 -11.46 -5.44 -4.47
N ILE A 85 -11.69 -5.52 -5.78
CA ILE A 85 -10.92 -4.77 -6.77
C ILE A 85 -11.20 -3.27 -6.66
N ILE A 86 -12.48 -2.86 -6.65
CA ILE A 86 -12.88 -1.45 -6.57
C ILE A 86 -12.32 -0.79 -5.31
N ILE A 87 -12.46 -1.44 -4.16
CA ILE A 87 -11.97 -0.89 -2.89
C ILE A 87 -10.44 -0.88 -2.81
N ALA A 88 -9.74 -1.88 -3.37
CA ALA A 88 -8.28 -1.86 -3.44
C ALA A 88 -7.75 -0.69 -4.29
N ILE A 89 -8.42 -0.41 -5.42
CA ILE A 89 -8.13 0.76 -6.25
C ILE A 89 -8.38 2.06 -5.46
N ALA A 90 -9.50 2.13 -4.72
CA ALA A 90 -9.84 3.30 -3.91
C ALA A 90 -8.83 3.57 -2.79
N ILE A 91 -8.35 2.52 -2.10
CA ILE A 91 -7.26 2.61 -1.11
C ILE A 91 -6.00 3.16 -1.78
N PHE A 92 -5.61 2.58 -2.91
CA PHE A 92 -4.39 2.97 -3.60
C PHE A 92 -4.42 4.45 -3.99
N LEU A 93 -5.51 4.90 -4.63
CA LEU A 93 -5.68 6.29 -5.03
C LEU A 93 -5.73 7.24 -3.82
N THR A 94 -6.36 6.81 -2.72
CA THR A 94 -6.46 7.60 -1.48
C THR A 94 -5.09 7.86 -0.85
N PHE A 95 -4.26 6.82 -0.69
CA PHE A 95 -2.97 6.92 -0.01
C PHE A 95 -1.83 7.37 -0.93
N ASN A 96 -1.98 7.20 -2.23
CA ASN A 96 -1.03 7.73 -3.19
C ASN A 96 -1.23 9.25 -3.33
N ARG A 97 -0.40 10.03 -2.60
CA ARG A 97 -0.42 11.51 -2.55
C ARG A 97 -0.16 12.22 -3.89
N GLY A 98 -0.19 11.52 -5.02
CA GLY A 98 -0.09 12.08 -6.37
C GLY A 98 -1.42 12.67 -6.88
N PHE A 99 -2.55 12.37 -6.24
CA PHE A 99 -3.88 12.82 -6.67
C PHE A 99 -4.40 13.98 -5.80
N SER A 100 -5.21 14.86 -6.39
CA SER A 100 -5.83 15.98 -5.68
C SER A 100 -6.78 15.47 -4.59
N ARG A 101 -6.78 16.12 -3.41
CA ARG A 101 -7.62 15.73 -2.25
C ARG A 101 -9.11 15.59 -2.59
N TRP A 102 -9.61 16.36 -3.56
CA TRP A 102 -11.00 16.29 -4.01
C TRP A 102 -11.33 14.99 -4.76
N ILE A 103 -10.38 14.45 -5.52
CA ILE A 103 -10.56 13.21 -6.28
C ILE A 103 -10.74 12.02 -5.32
N ASN A 104 -10.07 12.03 -4.17
CA ASN A 104 -10.20 10.96 -3.17
C ASN A 104 -11.66 10.76 -2.71
N TYR A 105 -12.41 11.84 -2.47
CA TYR A 105 -13.82 11.74 -2.08
C TYR A 105 -14.68 11.09 -3.17
N VAL A 106 -14.47 11.48 -4.43
CA VAL A 106 -15.18 10.90 -5.58
C VAL A 106 -14.85 9.41 -5.73
N VAL A 107 -13.57 9.06 -5.58
CA VAL A 107 -13.11 7.67 -5.67
C VAL A 107 -13.70 6.80 -4.56
N ILE A 108 -13.83 7.31 -3.34
CA ILE A 108 -14.43 6.56 -2.21
C ILE A 108 -15.96 6.41 -2.37
N LEU A 109 -16.62 7.29 -3.13
CA LEU A 109 -18.04 7.16 -3.41
C LEU A 109 -18.36 5.90 -4.22
N PHE A 110 -17.48 5.48 -5.14
CA PHE A 110 -17.68 4.28 -5.95
C PHE A 110 -17.89 2.99 -5.12
N PRO A 111 -16.99 2.60 -4.20
CA PRO A 111 -17.22 1.43 -3.35
C PRO A 111 -18.45 1.59 -2.45
N LEU A 112 -18.75 2.80 -1.96
CA LEU A 112 -19.96 3.06 -1.17
C LEU A 112 -21.24 2.77 -1.97
N LEU A 113 -21.33 3.25 -3.21
CA LEU A 113 -22.46 2.97 -4.09
C LEU A 113 -22.53 1.49 -4.45
N PHE A 114 -21.39 0.83 -4.61
CA PHE A 114 -21.34 -0.60 -4.94
C PHE A 114 -21.93 -1.49 -3.83
N LEU A 115 -21.91 -1.04 -2.57
CA LEU A 115 -22.54 -1.75 -1.45
C LEU A 115 -24.04 -1.98 -1.66
N TYR A 116 -24.73 -1.12 -2.41
CA TYR A 116 -26.15 -1.33 -2.73
C TYR A 116 -26.38 -2.62 -3.52
N PHE A 117 -25.46 -2.97 -4.43
CA PHE A 117 -25.54 -4.23 -5.17
C PHE A 117 -25.24 -5.42 -4.26
N LEU A 118 -24.27 -5.28 -3.34
CA LEU A 118 -23.98 -6.34 -2.36
C LEU A 118 -25.15 -6.54 -1.40
N TYR A 119 -25.84 -5.48 -0.99
CA TYR A 119 -27.00 -5.58 -0.10
C TYR A 119 -28.11 -6.48 -0.63
N LYS A 120 -28.23 -6.64 -1.96
CA LYS A 120 -29.23 -7.54 -2.55
C LYS A 120 -28.88 -9.02 -2.43
N GLN A 121 -27.61 -9.37 -2.19
CA GLN A 121 -27.14 -10.76 -2.17
C GLN A 121 -26.50 -11.20 -0.85
N PHE A 122 -26.07 -10.25 -0.03
CA PHE A 122 -25.36 -10.47 1.23
C PHE A 122 -26.25 -10.08 2.41
N THR A 123 -25.94 -10.61 3.59
CA THR A 123 -26.67 -10.19 4.80
C THR A 123 -26.33 -8.75 5.16
N GLY A 124 -27.27 -8.05 5.80
CA GLY A 124 -27.04 -6.66 6.22
C GLY A 124 -25.79 -6.49 7.11
N GLN A 125 -25.47 -7.49 7.93
CA GLN A 125 -24.26 -7.51 8.76
C GLN A 125 -22.98 -7.55 7.93
N GLN A 126 -22.92 -8.36 6.86
CA GLN A 126 -21.77 -8.43 5.96
C GLN A 126 -21.57 -7.10 5.22
N VAL A 127 -22.66 -6.51 4.74
CA VAL A 127 -22.62 -5.23 4.02
C VAL A 127 -22.17 -4.11 4.96
N MET A 128 -22.69 -4.09 6.18
CA MET A 128 -22.25 -3.14 7.21
C MET A 128 -20.76 -3.29 7.50
N LEU A 129 -20.27 -4.53 7.63
CA LEU A 129 -18.84 -4.79 7.82
C LEU A 129 -18.01 -4.31 6.61
N LEU A 130 -18.44 -4.58 5.38
CA LEU A 130 -17.79 -4.08 4.17
C LEU A 130 -17.78 -2.55 4.07
N ALA A 131 -18.81 -1.88 4.59
CA ALA A 131 -18.93 -0.44 4.62
C ALA A 131 -17.91 0.25 5.53
N LEU A 132 -17.41 -0.44 6.57
CA LEU A 132 -16.40 0.14 7.47
C LEU A 132 -15.14 0.58 6.72
N LEU A 133 -14.76 -0.13 5.64
CA LEU A 133 -13.53 0.16 4.92
C LEU A 133 -13.59 1.48 4.12
N PRO A 134 -14.58 1.74 3.26
CA PRO A 134 -14.73 3.04 2.62
C PRO A 134 -15.05 4.16 3.62
N ILE A 135 -15.79 3.88 4.70
CA ILE A 135 -16.02 4.88 5.77
C ILE A 135 -14.71 5.26 6.47
N ALA A 136 -13.83 4.30 6.75
CA ALA A 136 -12.51 4.55 7.30
C ALA A 136 -11.65 5.40 6.36
N LEU A 137 -11.70 5.13 5.05
CA LEU A 137 -11.01 5.95 4.06
C LEU A 137 -11.54 7.38 4.03
N LEU A 138 -12.86 7.58 4.17
CA LEU A 138 -13.44 8.93 4.31
C LEU A 138 -12.91 9.63 5.56
N LEU A 139 -13.00 8.97 6.72
CA LEU A 139 -12.52 9.51 8.00
C LEU A 139 -11.04 9.93 7.92
N ILE A 140 -10.19 9.11 7.31
CA ILE A 140 -8.75 9.39 7.15
C ILE A 140 -8.48 10.60 6.24
N ASN A 141 -9.36 10.89 5.27
CA ASN A 141 -9.21 12.06 4.40
C ASN A 141 -9.71 13.37 5.03
N ILE A 142 -10.51 13.32 6.10
CA ILE A 142 -11.00 14.53 6.78
C ILE A 142 -9.83 15.21 7.51
N PRO A 143 -9.43 16.43 7.12
CA PRO A 143 -8.26 17.09 7.69
C PRO A 143 -8.44 17.43 9.17
N TRP A 144 -9.68 17.64 9.60
CA TRP A 144 -10.03 17.96 10.99
C TRP A 144 -9.73 16.81 11.98
N LEU A 145 -9.82 15.56 11.53
CA LEU A 145 -9.58 14.39 12.38
C LEU A 145 -8.10 14.05 12.57
N ASN A 146 -7.20 14.63 11.75
CA ASN A 146 -5.75 14.42 11.80
C ASN A 146 -5.33 12.93 11.90
N LEU A 147 -6.02 12.04 11.18
CA LEU A 147 -5.79 10.59 11.19
C LEU A 147 -4.62 10.14 10.29
N GLN A 148 -3.79 11.06 9.79
CA GLN A 148 -2.53 10.72 9.10
C GLN A 148 -1.39 10.51 10.10
N ASN A 149 -1.65 9.75 11.16
CA ASN A 149 -0.76 9.48 12.27
C ASN A 149 -0.85 7.99 12.67
N VAL A 150 -0.28 7.65 13.83
CA VAL A 150 -0.30 6.28 14.38
C VAL A 150 -1.74 5.79 14.64
N LEU A 151 -2.66 6.66 15.04
CA LEU A 151 -4.05 6.28 15.31
C LEU A 151 -4.79 5.87 14.03
N GLY A 152 -4.65 6.65 12.95
CA GLY A 152 -5.26 6.25 11.67
C GLY A 152 -4.62 5.02 11.06
N LEU A 153 -3.33 4.78 11.32
CA LEU A 153 -2.66 3.53 10.96
C LEU A 153 -3.28 2.34 11.71
N ILE A 154 -3.50 2.45 13.02
CA ILE A 154 -4.13 1.39 13.82
C ILE A 154 -5.56 1.15 13.34
N LEU A 155 -6.34 2.21 13.13
CA LEU A 155 -7.71 2.15 12.61
C LEU A 155 -7.76 1.43 11.25
N TYR A 156 -6.95 1.88 10.29
CA TYR A 156 -6.89 1.28 8.96
C TYR A 156 -6.44 -0.18 9.02
N SER A 157 -5.40 -0.49 9.80
CA SER A 157 -4.87 -1.85 9.92
C SER A 157 -5.92 -2.80 10.50
N GLY A 158 -6.63 -2.39 11.56
CA GLY A 158 -7.67 -3.22 12.18
C GLY A 158 -8.84 -3.48 11.22
N ILE A 159 -9.32 -2.44 10.57
CA ILE A 159 -10.41 -2.53 9.60
C ILE A 159 -10.00 -3.37 8.38
N ALA A 160 -8.81 -3.14 7.81
CA ALA A 160 -8.35 -3.86 6.62
C ALA A 160 -8.07 -5.35 6.89
N THR A 161 -7.66 -5.70 8.11
CA THR A 161 -7.46 -7.10 8.53
C THR A 161 -8.77 -7.84 8.75
N ILE A 162 -9.81 -7.17 9.23
CA ILE A 162 -11.07 -7.82 9.60
C ILE A 162 -12.02 -7.83 8.41
N VAL A 163 -12.30 -6.68 7.80
CA VAL A 163 -13.46 -6.49 6.91
C VAL A 163 -13.48 -7.47 5.75
N MET A 164 -12.42 -7.51 4.94
CA MET A 164 -12.38 -8.36 3.76
C MET A 164 -12.18 -9.84 4.13
N PRO A 165 -11.18 -10.22 4.94
CA PRO A 165 -10.95 -11.62 5.27
C PRO A 165 -12.15 -12.30 5.97
N VAL A 166 -12.82 -11.61 6.90
CA VAL A 166 -13.99 -12.17 7.62
C VAL A 166 -15.17 -12.40 6.69
N VAL A 167 -15.48 -11.45 5.80
CA VAL A 167 -16.62 -11.61 4.87
C VAL A 167 -16.34 -12.72 3.86
N ILE A 168 -15.12 -12.80 3.33
CA ILE A 168 -14.71 -13.88 2.43
C ILE A 168 -14.81 -15.24 3.14
N PHE A 169 -14.28 -15.34 4.37
CA PHE A 169 -14.32 -16.59 5.14
C PHE A 169 -15.74 -17.03 5.44
N TYR A 170 -16.60 -16.10 5.88
CA TYR A 170 -17.99 -16.38 6.18
C TYR A 170 -18.76 -16.82 4.94
N GLN A 171 -18.50 -16.24 3.76
CA GLN A 171 -19.13 -16.69 2.52
C GLN A 171 -18.73 -18.12 2.14
N GLN A 172 -17.49 -18.51 2.41
CA GLN A 172 -17.01 -19.85 2.09
C GLN A 172 -17.49 -20.92 3.08
N ASN A 173 -17.57 -20.58 4.37
CA ASN A 173 -17.80 -21.55 5.44
C ASN A 173 -19.19 -21.42 6.06
N THR A 174 -19.95 -20.35 5.78
CA THR A 174 -21.26 -19.98 6.37
C THR A 174 -21.25 -19.69 7.88
N TYR A 175 -20.09 -19.80 8.54
CA TYR A 175 -19.89 -19.47 9.95
C TYR A 175 -18.53 -18.79 10.16
N LEU A 176 -18.34 -18.23 11.35
CA LEU A 176 -17.10 -17.60 11.80
C LEU A 176 -16.57 -18.33 13.04
N THR A 177 -15.28 -18.62 13.08
CA THR A 177 -14.65 -19.28 14.23
C THR A 177 -13.73 -18.32 14.97
N GLN A 178 -13.69 -18.43 16.30
CA GLN A 178 -12.76 -17.63 17.12
C GLN A 178 -11.29 -17.91 16.75
N PRO A 179 -10.86 -19.16 16.52
CA PRO A 179 -9.52 -19.45 16.01
C PRO A 179 -9.16 -18.68 14.73
N PHE A 180 -10.09 -18.55 13.77
CA PHE A 180 -9.87 -17.78 12.55
C PHE A 180 -9.57 -16.30 12.83
N ILE A 181 -10.32 -15.69 13.76
CA ILE A 181 -10.11 -14.29 14.15
C ILE A 181 -8.75 -14.09 14.82
N ILE A 182 -8.34 -15.02 15.69
CA ILE A 182 -7.03 -14.95 16.35
C ILE A 182 -5.91 -15.14 15.32
N SER A 183 -6.09 -16.02 14.35
CA SER A 183 -5.08 -16.25 13.32
C SER A 183 -4.93 -15.08 12.34
N LEU A 184 -5.78 -14.05 12.37
CA LEU A 184 -5.63 -12.79 11.61
C LEU A 184 -4.63 -11.83 12.28
N LEU A 185 -4.19 -12.12 13.50
CA LEU A 185 -3.29 -11.26 14.27
C LEU A 185 -1.91 -11.02 13.60
N PRO A 186 -1.26 -12.02 12.97
CA PRO A 186 -0.08 -11.78 12.14
C PRO A 186 -0.36 -10.83 10.97
N LEU A 187 -1.55 -10.95 10.35
CA LEU A 187 -1.98 -10.06 9.27
C LEU A 187 -2.15 -8.62 9.79
N PHE A 188 -2.75 -8.43 10.96
CA PHE A 188 -2.86 -7.13 11.61
C PHE A 188 -1.50 -6.47 11.86
N PHE A 189 -0.55 -7.20 12.45
CA PHE A 189 0.80 -6.69 12.67
C PHE A 189 1.55 -6.40 11.36
N SER A 190 1.30 -7.17 10.30
CA SER A 190 1.86 -6.89 8.98
C SER A 190 1.37 -5.54 8.45
N TYR A 191 0.08 -5.22 8.57
CA TYR A 191 -0.45 -3.92 8.15
C TYR A 191 0.19 -2.79 8.96
N LEU A 192 0.24 -2.93 10.30
CA LEU A 192 0.87 -1.93 11.16
C LEU A 192 2.33 -1.66 10.76
N TYR A 193 3.10 -2.72 10.46
CA TYR A 193 4.49 -2.58 10.08
C TYR A 193 4.67 -1.97 8.68
N PHE A 194 4.09 -2.59 7.64
CA PHE A 194 4.33 -2.18 6.25
C PHE A 194 3.66 -0.83 5.91
N MET A 195 2.46 -0.57 6.46
CA MET A 195 1.76 0.71 6.23
C MET A 195 2.23 1.85 7.13
N SER A 196 3.07 1.59 8.14
CA SER A 196 3.61 2.63 9.03
C SER A 196 4.24 3.79 8.25
N SER A 197 5.02 3.47 7.22
CA SER A 197 5.71 4.43 6.38
C SER A 197 4.77 5.24 5.47
N VAL A 198 3.57 4.73 5.22
CA VAL A 198 2.54 5.38 4.40
C VAL A 198 1.84 6.47 5.21
N PHE A 199 1.46 6.16 6.45
CA PHE A 199 0.78 7.07 7.37
C PHE A 199 1.75 8.05 8.06
N VAL A 200 2.83 7.56 8.65
CA VAL A 200 3.81 8.38 9.37
C VAL A 200 4.97 8.72 8.44
N THR A 201 4.98 9.96 7.92
CA THR A 201 5.98 10.40 6.94
C THR A 201 7.17 11.15 7.53
N GLU A 202 7.12 11.50 8.82
CA GLU A 202 8.15 12.31 9.49
C GLU A 202 9.34 11.46 9.92
N GLY A 203 10.57 11.86 9.56
CA GLY A 203 11.77 11.03 9.64
C GLY A 203 11.97 10.21 10.92
N ARG A 204 12.07 10.85 12.09
CA ARG A 204 12.32 10.14 13.36
C ARG A 204 11.12 9.30 13.79
N ASN A 205 9.91 9.89 13.73
CA ASN A 205 8.68 9.24 14.15
C ASN A 205 8.35 8.03 13.26
N LYS A 206 8.61 8.12 11.95
CA LYS A 206 8.50 7.03 10.97
C LYS A 206 9.37 5.85 11.37
N ARG A 207 10.67 6.08 11.58
CA ARG A 207 11.64 5.03 11.93
C ARG A 207 11.31 4.34 13.25
N LEU A 208 10.88 5.12 14.24
CA LEU A 208 10.53 4.59 15.56
C LEU A 208 9.23 3.79 15.52
N THR A 209 8.19 4.33 14.87
CA THR A 209 6.90 3.63 14.70
C THR A 209 7.07 2.32 13.94
N SER A 210 7.84 2.34 12.84
CA SER A 210 8.10 1.12 12.07
C SER A 210 8.97 0.12 12.81
N LEU A 211 9.92 0.58 13.65
CA LEU A 211 10.72 -0.31 14.49
C LEU A 211 9.83 -1.02 15.50
N VAL A 212 8.98 -0.28 16.21
CA VAL A 212 8.08 -0.86 17.23
C VAL A 212 7.17 -1.91 16.60
N PHE A 213 6.47 -1.59 15.52
CA PHE A 213 5.62 -2.57 14.84
C PHE A 213 6.40 -3.69 14.16
N GLY A 214 7.62 -3.42 13.68
CA GLY A 214 8.51 -4.43 13.12
C GLY A 214 8.96 -5.44 14.16
N VAL A 215 9.32 -5.00 15.36
CA VAL A 215 9.66 -5.87 16.50
C VAL A 215 8.45 -6.70 16.92
N ILE A 216 7.26 -6.10 17.01
CA ILE A 216 6.03 -6.84 17.34
C ILE A 216 5.74 -7.92 16.29
N LEU A 217 5.84 -7.59 15.00
CA LEU A 217 5.66 -8.56 13.92
C LEU A 217 6.73 -9.66 13.97
N LEU A 218 7.99 -9.32 14.26
CA LEU A 218 9.09 -10.28 14.36
C LEU A 218 8.88 -11.24 15.54
N LEU A 219 8.47 -10.73 16.70
CA LEU A 219 8.09 -11.56 17.86
C LEU A 219 6.93 -12.49 17.51
N ASN A 220 5.94 -12.00 16.78
CA ASN A 220 4.84 -12.85 16.31
C ASN A 220 5.34 -13.95 15.37
N VAL A 221 6.22 -13.63 14.41
CA VAL A 221 6.83 -14.60 13.49
C VAL A 221 7.66 -15.66 14.23
N LEU A 222 8.39 -15.27 15.29
CA LEU A 222 9.18 -16.18 16.12
C LEU A 222 8.34 -17.22 16.87
N THR A 223 7.04 -16.98 17.07
CA THR A 223 6.14 -17.97 17.67
C THR A 223 5.69 -19.06 16.71
N LEU A 224 5.92 -18.89 15.40
CA LEU A 224 5.59 -19.92 14.40
C LEU A 224 6.69 -21.01 14.33
N PRO A 225 6.38 -22.22 13.83
CA PRO A 225 7.33 -23.33 13.74
C PRO A 225 8.56 -22.99 12.91
N TRP A 226 9.77 -23.28 13.41
CA TRP A 226 11.01 -22.89 12.74
C TRP A 226 11.24 -23.66 11.44
N ASN A 227 11.00 -22.98 10.31
CA ASN A 227 11.21 -23.50 8.96
C ASN A 227 12.00 -22.50 8.11
N PHE A 228 12.42 -22.92 6.92
CA PHE A 228 13.06 -22.04 5.93
C PHE A 228 12.22 -20.77 5.64
N TRP A 229 10.89 -20.91 5.60
CA TRP A 229 9.95 -19.80 5.41
C TRP A 229 9.98 -18.76 6.55
N THR A 230 10.18 -19.19 7.80
CA THR A 230 10.30 -18.30 8.96
C THR A 230 11.57 -17.45 8.83
N ILE A 231 12.68 -18.08 8.43
CA ILE A 231 13.96 -17.40 8.21
C ILE A 231 13.83 -16.37 7.08
N LEU A 232 13.20 -16.76 5.97
CA LEU A 232 12.95 -15.84 4.85
C LEU A 232 12.08 -14.64 5.28
N THR A 233 11.04 -14.89 6.09
CA THR A 233 10.18 -13.83 6.63
C THR A 233 10.97 -12.85 7.51
N MET A 234 11.81 -13.36 8.41
CA MET A 234 12.67 -12.52 9.24
C MET A 234 13.62 -11.66 8.39
N ILE A 235 14.23 -12.24 7.36
CA ILE A 235 15.09 -11.51 6.43
C ILE A 235 14.31 -10.38 5.75
N ILE A 236 13.09 -10.64 5.26
CA ILE A 236 12.24 -9.61 4.62
C ILE A 236 11.93 -8.48 5.61
N ILE A 237 11.53 -8.80 6.84
CA ILE A 237 11.20 -7.80 7.86
C ILE A 237 12.42 -6.93 8.18
N ILE A 238 13.57 -7.55 8.48
CA ILE A 238 14.81 -6.84 8.83
C ILE A 238 15.29 -5.98 7.65
N PHE A 239 15.31 -6.55 6.44
CA PHE A 239 15.70 -5.85 5.22
C PHE A 239 14.79 -4.65 4.95
N THR A 240 13.48 -4.81 5.14
CA THR A 240 12.50 -3.73 4.95
C THR A 240 12.77 -2.57 5.91
N TRP A 241 13.12 -2.85 7.16
CA TRP A 241 13.42 -1.80 8.13
C TRP A 241 14.76 -1.12 7.84
N MET A 242 15.81 -1.93 7.69
CA MET A 242 17.19 -1.47 7.56
C MET A 242 17.43 -0.71 6.26
N VAL A 243 16.88 -1.20 5.15
CA VAL A 243 17.07 -0.62 3.82
C VAL A 243 15.89 0.28 3.49
N LEU A 244 14.67 -0.23 3.38
CA LEU A 244 13.58 0.52 2.77
C LEU A 244 12.97 1.62 3.62
N ILE A 245 12.84 1.41 4.92
CA ILE A 245 12.29 2.46 5.78
C ILE A 245 13.34 3.56 6.01
N ASN A 246 14.60 3.17 6.07
CA ASN A 246 15.73 4.09 6.19
C ASN A 246 15.97 4.87 4.88
N PHE A 247 15.82 4.22 3.72
CA PHE A 247 15.91 4.85 2.41
C PHE A 247 14.65 5.65 2.13
N ASN A 248 14.78 6.93 1.78
CA ASN A 248 13.62 7.78 1.54
C ASN A 248 13.07 7.54 0.14
N LEU A 249 12.37 6.42 -0.07
CA LEU A 249 11.74 6.09 -1.35
C LEU A 249 10.83 7.23 -1.81
N LYS A 250 10.87 7.53 -3.12
CA LYS A 250 9.97 8.52 -3.72
C LYS A 250 8.52 8.17 -3.38
N GLN A 251 7.78 9.17 -2.90
CA GLN A 251 6.41 9.06 -2.41
C GLN A 251 5.48 8.19 -3.27
N ARG A 252 5.62 8.27 -4.61
CA ARG A 252 4.80 7.54 -5.60
C ARG A 252 4.96 6.02 -5.60
N TYR A 253 6.13 5.50 -5.18
CA TYR A 253 6.39 4.05 -5.15
C TYR A 253 6.19 3.45 -3.76
N ARG A 254 6.08 4.32 -2.74
CA ARG A 254 6.05 3.89 -1.35
C ARG A 254 4.88 2.93 -1.10
N MET A 255 3.67 3.33 -1.47
CA MET A 255 2.47 2.51 -1.28
C MET A 255 2.60 1.13 -1.94
N VAL A 256 2.94 1.09 -3.24
CA VAL A 256 3.06 -0.17 -3.98
C VAL A 256 4.10 -1.08 -3.36
N PHE A 257 5.30 -0.55 -3.09
CA PHE A 257 6.42 -1.39 -2.66
C PHE A 257 6.14 -2.03 -1.30
N PHE A 258 5.60 -1.25 -0.35
CA PHE A 258 5.24 -1.79 0.96
C PHE A 258 4.06 -2.76 0.88
N THR A 259 3.07 -2.52 0.01
CA THR A 259 1.94 -3.46 -0.19
C THR A 259 2.40 -4.78 -0.83
N VAL A 260 3.32 -4.73 -1.79
CA VAL A 260 3.89 -5.92 -2.43
C VAL A 260 4.73 -6.72 -1.45
N LEU A 261 5.60 -6.06 -0.67
CA LEU A 261 6.36 -6.72 0.39
C LEU A 261 5.46 -7.34 1.45
N GLN A 262 4.38 -6.65 1.82
CA GLN A 262 3.39 -7.18 2.74
C GLN A 262 2.73 -8.45 2.18
N ALA A 263 2.31 -8.43 0.90
CA ALA A 263 1.74 -9.59 0.24
C ALA A 263 2.71 -10.78 0.20
N MET A 264 3.99 -10.55 -0.10
CA MET A 264 5.04 -11.58 -0.05
C MET A 264 5.20 -12.13 1.37
N THR A 265 5.28 -11.25 2.37
CA THR A 265 5.46 -11.63 3.78
C THR A 265 4.32 -12.52 4.26
N ILE A 266 3.08 -12.14 3.95
CA ILE A 266 1.87 -12.92 4.25
C ILE A 266 1.92 -14.27 3.56
N MET A 267 2.22 -14.30 2.26
CA MET A 267 2.31 -15.54 1.51
C MET A 267 3.32 -16.50 2.14
N VAL A 268 4.47 -16.01 2.58
CA VAL A 268 5.50 -16.82 3.25
C VAL A 268 5.05 -17.30 4.63
N ILE A 269 4.46 -16.43 5.47
CA ILE A 269 3.95 -16.80 6.79
C ILE A 269 2.89 -17.91 6.68
N PHE A 270 2.06 -17.88 5.64
CA PHE A 270 0.97 -18.86 5.49
C PHE A 270 1.38 -20.14 4.76
N LEU A 271 2.35 -20.09 3.84
CA LEU A 271 2.96 -21.32 3.29
C LEU A 271 3.66 -22.16 4.36
N GLN A 272 4.05 -21.56 5.48
CA GLN A 272 4.67 -22.24 6.62
C GLN A 272 3.67 -23.06 7.47
N GLN A 273 2.37 -22.76 7.38
CA GLN A 273 1.34 -23.44 8.18
C GLN A 273 0.85 -24.76 7.55
N HIS A 274 1.48 -25.18 6.46
CA HIS A 274 1.30 -26.46 5.76
C HIS A 274 2.63 -27.22 5.73
#